data_AF-A0A420EU44-F1
#
_entry.id   AF-A0A420EU44-F1
#
_cell.length_a   1.000
_cell.length_b   1.000
_cell.length_c   1.000
_cell.angle_alpha   90.00
_cell.angle_beta   90.00
_cell.angle_gamma   90.00
#
_symmetry.space_group_name_H-M   'P 1'
#
loop_
_entity.id
_entity.type
_entity.pdbx_description
1 polymer ?
#
loop_
_entity_poly.entity_id
_entity_poly.type
_entity_poly.pdbx_seq_one_letter_code
_entity_poly.pdbx_strand_id
1 'polypeptide(L)'
;MDPVDRTEAEAVHRRLGGGPLPDEPVLRTRLAEVEVFPATAPLRLGPADAPEGCHERRVYRVLFAGDLPAQRVAELAERWRPAGGAAAAGVPSAGRRRVHDDRFAWVLRRVGGGVAWAVDVTADLATADDRTVGPLLHELTSAVRLCGLVPVTTERFA
;
A
#
# COMPACT_ATOMS: atom_id res chain seq x y z
N MET A 1 -20.93 -0.39 -10.90
CA MET A 1 -20.47 -1.77 -11.17
C MET A 1 -21.69 -2.62 -10.93
N ASP A 2 -22.28 -3.11 -12.01
CA ASP A 2 -23.54 -3.83 -11.92
C ASP A 2 -23.27 -5.29 -11.52
N PRO A 3 -24.14 -5.91 -10.72
CA PRO A 3 -23.99 -7.30 -10.33
C PRO A 3 -24.09 -8.20 -11.57
N VAL A 4 -23.07 -9.04 -11.79
CA VAL A 4 -23.05 -10.06 -12.84
C VAL A 4 -23.71 -11.35 -12.37
N ASP A 5 -24.24 -12.15 -13.29
CA ASP A 5 -24.80 -13.45 -12.93
C ASP A 5 -23.70 -14.48 -12.60
N ARG A 6 -24.08 -15.59 -11.95
CA ARG A 6 -23.13 -16.62 -11.49
C ARG A 6 -22.38 -17.29 -12.65
N THR A 7 -23.05 -17.50 -13.78
CA THR A 7 -22.47 -18.17 -14.94
C THR A 7 -21.40 -17.28 -15.59
N GLU A 8 -21.67 -15.98 -15.69
CA GLU A 8 -20.72 -14.99 -16.16
C GLU A 8 -19.51 -14.88 -15.22
N ALA A 9 -19.75 -14.79 -13.90
CA ALA A 9 -18.68 -14.76 -12.89
C ALA A 9 -17.78 -16.01 -12.96
N GLU A 10 -18.37 -17.19 -13.13
CA GLU A 10 -17.63 -18.45 -13.23
C GLU A 10 -16.83 -18.57 -14.55
N ALA A 11 -17.38 -18.07 -15.66
CA ALA A 11 -16.65 -17.99 -16.92
C ALA A 11 -15.42 -17.08 -16.82
N VAL A 12 -15.57 -15.91 -16.18
CA VAL A 12 -14.46 -14.99 -15.93
C VAL A 12 -13.43 -15.60 -14.97
N HIS A 13 -13.86 -16.20 -13.87
CA HIS A 13 -12.97 -16.83 -12.90
C HIS A 13 -12.10 -17.91 -13.55
N ARG A 14 -12.69 -18.77 -14.39
CA ARG A 14 -11.94 -19.76 -15.17
C ARG A 14 -10.98 -19.13 -16.18
N ARG A 15 -11.41 -18.08 -16.88
CA ARG A 15 -10.55 -17.37 -17.83
C ARG A 15 -9.31 -16.75 -17.16
N LEU A 16 -9.42 -16.37 -15.89
CA LEU A 16 -8.33 -15.84 -15.08
C LEU A 16 -7.46 -16.94 -14.43
N GLY A 17 -7.67 -18.22 -14.78
CA GLY A 17 -6.92 -19.35 -14.24
C GLY A 17 -7.46 -19.90 -12.92
N GLY A 18 -8.63 -19.43 -12.47
CA GLY A 18 -9.35 -19.97 -11.33
C GLY A 18 -10.10 -21.28 -11.66
N GLY A 19 -10.46 -22.03 -10.63
CA GLY A 19 -11.33 -23.22 -10.75
C GLY A 19 -12.81 -22.88 -10.89
N PRO A 20 -13.71 -23.84 -10.61
CA PRO A 20 -15.13 -23.54 -10.40
C PRO A 20 -15.31 -22.44 -9.34
N LEU A 21 -16.30 -21.57 -9.53
CA LEU A 21 -16.60 -20.54 -8.54
C LEU A 21 -17.21 -21.21 -7.30
N PRO A 22 -16.69 -20.98 -6.08
CA PRO A 22 -17.26 -21.59 -4.89
C PRO A 22 -18.74 -21.23 -4.69
N ASP A 23 -19.48 -22.13 -4.06
CA ASP A 23 -20.90 -21.91 -3.75
C ASP A 23 -21.05 -20.81 -2.70
N GLU A 24 -22.19 -20.13 -2.70
CA GLU A 24 -22.47 -19.03 -1.77
C GLU A 24 -22.22 -19.40 -0.28
N PRO A 25 -22.60 -20.60 0.22
CA PRO A 25 -22.26 -21.00 1.58
C PRO A 25 -20.75 -21.06 1.85
N VAL A 26 -19.97 -21.58 0.89
CA VAL A 26 -18.51 -21.67 1.01
C VAL A 26 -17.88 -20.28 1.02
N LEU A 27 -18.37 -19.38 0.17
CA LEU A 27 -17.94 -17.98 0.16
C LEU A 27 -18.28 -17.29 1.48
N ARG A 28 -19.48 -17.50 2.03
CA ARG A 28 -19.88 -16.96 3.33
C ARG A 28 -19.02 -17.48 4.48
N THR A 29 -18.68 -18.77 4.49
CA THR A 29 -17.77 -19.34 5.49
C THR A 29 -16.40 -18.68 5.42
N ARG A 30 -15.81 -18.55 4.23
CA ARG A 30 -14.52 -17.86 4.05
C ARG A 30 -14.56 -16.38 4.39
N LEU A 31 -15.67 -15.69 4.13
CA LEU A 31 -15.83 -14.29 4.50
C LEU A 31 -15.99 -14.10 6.02
N ALA A 32 -16.56 -15.11 6.70
CA ALA A 32 -16.70 -15.14 8.14
C ALA A 32 -15.39 -15.51 8.86
N GLU A 33 -14.39 -16.03 8.14
CA GLU A 33 -13.01 -16.14 8.61
C GLU A 33 -12.39 -14.74 8.69
N VAL A 34 -12.73 -14.00 9.76
CA VAL A 34 -12.15 -12.69 10.04
C VAL A 34 -10.72 -12.90 10.52
N GLU A 35 -9.77 -12.66 9.62
CA GLU A 35 -8.37 -12.55 10.01
C GLU A 35 -8.17 -11.19 10.69
N VAL A 36 -7.99 -11.22 12.01
CA VAL A 36 -7.71 -10.01 12.78
C VAL A 36 -6.30 -9.55 12.42
N PHE A 37 -6.21 -8.56 11.54
CA PHE A 37 -4.94 -7.86 11.33
C PHE A 37 -4.57 -7.17 12.64
N PRO A 38 -3.42 -7.51 13.24
CA PRO A 38 -2.99 -6.79 14.43
C PRO A 38 -2.79 -5.33 14.03
N ALA A 39 -3.46 -4.44 14.77
CA ALA A 39 -3.35 -2.99 14.65
C ALA A 39 -1.91 -2.58 14.96
N THR A 40 -1.04 -2.72 13.98
CA THR A 40 0.35 -2.27 14.07
C THR A 40 0.31 -0.77 13.90
N ALA A 41 0.94 0.03 14.75
CA ALA A 41 1.01 1.47 14.50
C ALA A 41 1.62 1.78 13.12
N PRO A 42 1.21 2.86 12.42
CA PRO A 42 1.94 3.37 11.25
C PRO A 42 3.42 3.53 11.59
N LEU A 43 4.33 3.08 10.70
CA LEU A 43 5.73 3.40 10.89
C LEU A 43 5.91 4.90 10.61
N ARG A 44 6.26 5.66 11.64
CA ARG A 44 6.56 7.08 11.50
C ARG A 44 7.97 7.22 10.92
N LEU A 45 8.07 7.82 9.73
CA LEU A 45 9.35 8.04 9.05
C LEU A 45 10.00 9.38 9.44
N GLY A 46 9.87 9.77 10.72
CA GLY A 46 10.32 11.06 11.26
C GLY A 46 9.73 11.36 12.64
N PRO A 47 10.06 12.52 13.25
CA PRO A 47 9.48 12.98 14.51
C PRO A 47 7.94 13.10 14.44
N ALA A 48 7.27 13.16 15.59
CA ALA A 48 5.80 13.23 15.62
C ALA A 48 5.27 14.54 15.00
N ASP A 49 5.97 15.64 15.25
CA ASP A 49 5.56 16.97 14.81
C ASP A 49 6.03 17.29 13.38
N ALA A 50 5.32 18.23 12.76
CA ALA A 50 5.71 18.78 11.47
C ALA A 50 7.09 19.45 11.60
N PRO A 51 8.01 19.21 10.64
CA PRO A 51 9.28 19.92 10.62
C PRO A 51 9.07 21.43 10.55
N GLU A 52 10.05 22.20 11.03
CA GLU A 52 10.04 23.65 10.89
C GLU A 52 9.86 24.06 9.41
N GLY A 53 8.94 25.00 9.17
CA GLY A 53 8.54 25.43 7.82
C GLY A 53 7.46 24.57 7.15
N CYS A 54 6.95 23.52 7.82
CA CYS A 54 5.79 22.76 7.35
C CYS A 54 4.53 23.19 8.12
N HIS A 55 3.41 23.28 7.43
CA HIS A 55 2.10 23.53 8.02
C HIS A 55 1.61 22.32 8.83
N GLU A 56 1.77 21.12 8.27
CA GLU A 56 1.23 19.89 8.87
C GLU A 56 2.05 18.67 8.42
N ARG A 57 2.15 17.66 9.30
CA ARG A 57 2.61 16.32 8.96
C ARG A 57 1.44 15.35 9.00
N ARG A 58 1.24 14.61 7.91
CA ARG A 58 0.22 13.57 7.79
C ARG A 58 0.85 12.21 7.55
N VAL A 59 0.22 11.18 8.09
CA VAL A 59 0.67 9.80 7.94
C VAL A 59 -0.45 8.96 7.35
N TYR A 60 -0.14 8.32 6.23
CA TYR A 60 -1.05 7.43 5.53
C TYR A 60 -0.50 6.01 5.54
N ARG A 61 -1.40 5.03 5.53
CA ARG A 61 -1.07 3.63 5.28
C ARG A 61 -1.98 3.10 4.19
N VAL A 62 -1.39 2.38 3.24
CA VAL A 62 -2.14 1.50 2.35
C VAL A 62 -1.81 0.06 2.73
N LEU A 63 -2.82 -0.71 3.13
CA LEU A 63 -2.69 -2.15 3.39
C LEU A 63 -2.93 -2.94 2.12
N PHE A 64 -2.16 -4.01 1.95
CA PHE A 64 -2.27 -4.90 0.81
C PHE A 64 -2.33 -6.37 1.23
N ALA A 65 -3.19 -7.11 0.53
CA ALA A 65 -3.26 -8.57 0.60
C ALA A 65 -2.38 -9.21 -0.47
N GLY A 66 -1.96 -10.45 -0.20
CA GLY A 66 -1.12 -11.25 -1.08
C GLY A 66 0.34 -11.34 -0.61
N ASP A 67 1.15 -12.01 -1.43
CA ASP A 67 2.58 -12.16 -1.21
C ASP A 67 3.37 -11.46 -2.32
N LEU A 68 4.53 -10.92 -1.96
CA LEU A 68 5.43 -10.22 -2.86
C LEU A 68 6.79 -10.92 -2.84
N PRO A 69 7.16 -11.64 -3.92
CA PRO A 69 8.46 -12.31 -4.00
C PRO A 69 9.61 -11.32 -3.87
N ALA A 70 10.74 -11.77 -3.30
CA ALA A 70 11.92 -10.92 -3.06
C ALA A 70 12.41 -10.17 -4.32
N GLN A 71 12.32 -10.79 -5.50
CA GLN A 71 12.64 -10.14 -6.76
C GLN A 71 11.76 -8.91 -7.03
N ARG A 72 10.44 -9.01 -6.80
CA ARG A 72 9.51 -7.89 -6.98
C ARG A 72 9.70 -6.79 -5.94
N VAL A 73 10.08 -7.16 -4.71
CA VAL A 73 10.51 -6.19 -3.68
C VAL A 73 11.73 -5.40 -4.16
N ALA A 74 12.71 -6.07 -4.77
CA ALA A 74 13.91 -5.43 -5.31
C ALA A 74 13.60 -4.50 -6.51
N GLU A 75 12.69 -4.91 -7.40
CA GLU A 75 12.22 -4.06 -8.50
C GLU A 75 11.55 -2.77 -7.99
N LEU A 76 10.72 -2.86 -6.95
CA LEU A 76 10.14 -1.66 -6.31
C LEU A 76 11.20 -0.81 -5.62
N ALA A 77 12.16 -1.43 -4.94
CA ALA A 77 13.25 -0.72 -4.28
C ALA A 77 14.11 0.05 -5.31
N GLU A 78 14.38 -0.54 -6.47
CA GLU A 78 15.08 0.12 -7.57
C GLU A 78 14.27 1.32 -8.09
N ARG A 79 12.98 1.11 -8.37
CA ARG A 79 12.08 2.16 -8.87
C ARG A 79 11.96 3.35 -7.92
N TRP A 80 11.98 3.10 -6.62
CA TRP A 80 11.82 4.15 -5.60
C TRP A 80 13.12 4.71 -5.07
N ARG A 81 14.27 4.24 -5.60
CA ARG A 81 15.57 4.71 -5.15
C ARG A 81 15.66 6.22 -5.34
N PRO A 82 16.08 6.98 -4.30
CA PRO A 82 16.35 8.39 -4.46
C PRO A 82 17.48 8.59 -5.48
N ALA A 83 17.40 9.64 -6.30
CA ALA A 83 18.52 10.04 -7.13
C ALA A 83 19.73 10.39 -6.22
N GLY A 84 20.82 9.62 -6.33
CA GLY A 84 22.09 9.91 -5.65
C GLY A 84 22.34 9.25 -4.29
N GLY A 85 21.61 8.20 -3.89
CA GLY A 85 21.86 7.48 -2.62
C GLY A 85 22.05 5.98 -2.80
N ALA A 86 23.05 5.40 -2.12
CA ALA A 86 23.22 3.95 -2.03
C ALA A 86 22.14 3.35 -1.11
N ALA A 87 21.47 2.29 -1.57
CA ALA A 87 20.58 1.52 -0.71
C ALA A 87 21.42 0.70 0.28
N ALA A 88 21.20 0.87 1.59
CA ALA A 88 21.79 -0.05 2.56
C ALA A 88 21.10 -1.43 2.45
N ALA A 89 21.89 -2.49 2.50
CA ALA A 89 21.39 -3.86 2.41
C ALA A 89 20.42 -4.15 3.57
N GLY A 90 19.27 -4.75 3.26
CA GLY A 90 18.23 -5.06 4.26
C GLY A 90 17.27 -3.92 4.59
N VAL A 91 17.38 -2.76 3.92
CA VAL A 91 16.43 -1.66 4.08
C VAL A 91 15.16 -1.95 3.28
N PRO A 92 13.96 -1.83 3.90
CA PRO A 92 12.69 -1.99 3.20
C PRO A 92 12.58 -1.04 1.99
N SER A 93 11.89 -1.47 0.93
CA SER A 93 11.75 -0.67 -0.31
C SER A 93 11.15 0.69 0.03
N ALA A 94 11.98 1.73 0.01
CA ALA A 94 11.66 3.05 0.51
C ALA A 94 12.03 4.11 -0.52
N GLY A 95 11.34 5.23 -0.47
CA GLY A 95 11.61 6.36 -1.34
C GLY A 95 11.27 7.69 -0.69
N ARG A 96 11.76 8.76 -1.32
CA ARG A 96 11.46 10.13 -0.95
C ARG A 96 11.19 10.94 -2.21
N ARG A 97 10.29 11.91 -2.11
CA ARG A 97 9.99 12.85 -3.20
C ARG A 97 9.69 14.22 -2.63
N ARG A 98 10.13 15.26 -3.32
CA ARG A 98 9.69 16.63 -3.10
C ARG A 98 8.81 17.05 -4.27
N VAL A 99 7.65 17.64 -3.99
CA VAL A 99 6.75 18.22 -4.99
C VAL A 99 6.45 19.64 -4.50
N HIS A 100 6.93 20.64 -5.24
CA HIS A 100 6.97 22.03 -4.75
C HIS A 100 7.68 22.09 -3.38
N ASP A 101 6.99 22.55 -2.34
CA ASP A 101 7.51 22.62 -0.97
C ASP A 101 7.09 21.43 -0.09
N ASP A 102 6.18 20.58 -0.58
CA ASP A 102 5.77 19.37 0.12
C ASP A 102 6.86 18.30 0.02
N ARG A 103 7.07 17.58 1.13
CA ARG A 103 8.04 16.49 1.21
C ARG A 103 7.34 15.20 1.56
N PHE A 104 7.68 14.15 0.84
CA PHE A 104 7.11 12.83 1.00
C PHE A 104 8.21 11.82 1.26
N ALA A 105 7.95 10.90 2.19
CA ALA A 105 8.73 9.70 2.41
C ALA A 105 7.79 8.51 2.49
N TRP A 106 8.21 7.36 1.96
CA TRP A 106 7.42 6.14 2.06
C TRP A 106 8.31 4.91 2.24
N VAL A 107 7.70 3.86 2.75
CA VAL A 107 8.32 2.55 2.92
C VAL A 107 7.30 1.44 2.67
N LEU A 108 7.72 0.39 1.97
CA LEU A 108 7.00 -0.88 1.89
C LEU A 108 7.56 -1.86 2.90
N ARG A 109 6.72 -2.42 3.76
CA ARG A 109 7.13 -3.40 4.78
C ARG A 109 6.07 -4.46 5.01
N ARG A 110 6.50 -5.59 5.56
CA ARG A 110 5.59 -6.57 6.16
C ARG A 110 5.00 -6.01 7.46
N VAL A 111 3.71 -6.27 7.69
CA VAL A 111 2.97 -5.89 8.89
C VAL A 111 2.24 -7.10 9.48
N GLY A 112 1.85 -6.97 10.74
CA GLY A 112 1.10 -7.99 11.46
C GLY A 112 1.74 -9.37 11.54
N GLY A 113 3.03 -9.44 11.86
CA GLY A 113 3.74 -10.71 11.95
C GLY A 113 4.01 -11.38 10.60
N GLY A 114 3.80 -10.67 9.49
CA GLY A 114 4.10 -11.16 8.14
C GLY A 114 2.87 -11.39 7.27
N VAL A 115 1.65 -11.30 7.81
CA VAL A 115 0.40 -11.63 7.10
C VAL A 115 0.03 -10.62 6.01
N ALA A 116 0.47 -9.37 6.12
CA ALA A 116 0.18 -8.32 5.13
C ALA A 116 1.41 -7.50 4.75
N TRP A 117 1.26 -6.77 3.65
CA TRP A 117 2.16 -5.70 3.26
C TRP A 117 1.51 -4.34 3.53
N ALA A 118 2.32 -3.36 3.91
CA ALA A 118 1.88 -1.98 4.04
C ALA A 118 2.85 -1.04 3.32
N VAL A 119 2.28 -0.04 2.65
CA VAL A 119 3.00 1.18 2.30
C VAL A 119 2.65 2.23 3.34
N ASP A 120 3.60 2.58 4.19
CA ASP A 120 3.49 3.70 5.14
C ASP A 120 4.07 4.95 4.46
N VAL A 121 3.30 6.04 4.41
CA VAL A 121 3.67 7.32 3.78
C VAL A 121 3.62 8.43 4.82
N THR A 122 4.69 9.21 4.90
CA THR A 122 4.74 10.46 5.65
C THR A 122 4.75 11.62 4.65
N ALA A 123 3.82 12.55 4.82
CA ALA A 123 3.69 13.76 4.02
C ALA A 123 3.88 14.98 4.94
N ASP A 124 4.94 15.74 4.70
CA ASP A 124 5.17 17.05 5.29
C ASP A 124 4.65 18.10 4.32
N LEU A 125 3.50 18.68 4.63
CA LEU A 125 2.82 19.65 3.77
C LEU A 125 3.25 21.05 4.14
N ALA A 126 3.69 21.82 3.15
CA ALA A 126 4.12 23.20 3.36
C ALA A 126 2.94 24.15 3.60
N THR A 127 1.73 23.76 3.15
CA THR A 127 0.50 24.56 3.27
C THR A 127 -0.69 23.66 3.66
N ALA A 128 -1.87 24.25 3.85
CA ALA A 128 -3.11 23.49 4.09
C ALA A 128 -3.62 22.75 2.84
N ASP A 129 -3.06 23.03 1.66
CA ASP A 129 -3.40 22.37 0.40
C ASP A 129 -2.73 21.00 0.30
N ASP A 130 -3.53 19.95 0.13
CA ASP A 130 -3.10 18.55 0.15
C ASP A 130 -3.29 17.82 -1.19
N ARG A 131 -3.57 18.57 -2.27
CA ARG A 131 -3.86 18.01 -3.60
C ARG A 131 -2.75 17.14 -4.18
N THR A 132 -1.53 17.26 -3.65
CA THR A 132 -0.35 16.46 -4.03
C THR A 132 -0.36 15.06 -3.40
N VAL A 133 -1.07 14.85 -2.29
CA VAL A 133 -1.13 13.57 -1.56
C VAL A 133 -1.85 12.50 -2.37
N GLY A 134 -3.06 12.79 -2.87
CA GLY A 134 -3.91 11.82 -3.57
C GLY A 134 -3.21 11.19 -4.79
N PRO A 135 -2.63 11.98 -5.70
CA PRO A 135 -1.86 11.47 -6.83
C PRO A 135 -0.67 10.61 -6.41
N LEU A 136 0.06 11.00 -5.35
CA LEU A 136 1.18 10.20 -4.85
C LEU A 136 0.71 8.84 -4.31
N LEU A 137 -0.34 8.82 -3.48
CA LEU A 137 -0.90 7.57 -2.97
C LEU A 137 -1.35 6.67 -4.12
N HIS A 138 -2.05 7.23 -5.11
CA HIS A 138 -2.48 6.49 -6.29
C HIS A 138 -1.30 5.89 -7.06
N GLU A 139 -0.22 6.65 -7.27
CA GLU A 139 0.98 6.15 -7.95
C GLU A 139 1.64 5.01 -7.17
N LEU A 140 1.85 5.17 -5.86
CA LEU A 140 2.47 4.16 -5.01
C LEU A 140 1.61 2.88 -4.97
N THR A 141 0.30 3.01 -4.77
CA THR A 141 -0.64 1.89 -4.79
C THR A 141 -0.64 1.18 -6.14
N SER A 142 -0.60 1.92 -7.24
CA SER A 142 -0.55 1.34 -8.59
C SER A 142 0.75 0.60 -8.84
N ALA A 143 1.89 1.15 -8.41
CA ALA A 143 3.19 0.49 -8.54
C ALA A 143 3.21 -0.85 -7.78
N VAL A 144 2.72 -0.87 -6.54
CA VAL A 144 2.64 -2.10 -5.74
C VAL A 144 1.64 -3.10 -6.33
N ARG A 145 0.50 -2.62 -6.86
CA ARG A 145 -0.50 -3.46 -7.52
C ARG A 145 0.05 -4.15 -8.76
N LEU A 146 0.87 -3.47 -9.55
CA LEU A 146 1.52 -4.05 -10.73
C LEU A 146 2.50 -5.18 -10.36
N CYS A 147 2.96 -5.23 -9.12
CA CYS A 147 3.77 -6.34 -8.61
C CYS A 147 2.95 -7.50 -8.04
N GLY A 148 1.61 -7.43 -8.07
CA GLY A 148 0.71 -8.54 -7.76
C GLY A 148 -0.05 -8.42 -6.43
N LEU A 149 0.19 -7.38 -5.63
CA LEU A 149 -0.56 -7.18 -4.39
C LEU A 149 -1.89 -6.45 -4.64
N VAL A 150 -2.89 -6.71 -3.79
CA VAL A 150 -4.23 -6.10 -3.90
C VAL A 150 -4.42 -5.10 -2.76
N PRO A 151 -4.69 -3.81 -3.03
CA PRO A 151 -4.97 -2.85 -1.98
C PRO A 151 -6.28 -3.20 -1.26
N VAL A 152 -6.26 -3.15 0.07
CA VAL A 152 -7.39 -3.52 0.93
C VAL A 152 -8.02 -2.26 1.53
N THR A 153 -7.20 -1.42 2.16
CA THR A 153 -7.68 -0.19 2.80
C THR A 153 -6.60 0.89 2.75
N THR A 154 -7.03 2.15 2.81
CA THR A 154 -6.16 3.30 3.04
C THR A 154 -6.59 3.99 4.33
N GLU A 155 -5.67 4.11 5.27
CA GLU A 155 -5.89 4.71 6.59
C GLU A 155 -5.09 6.01 6.69
N ARG A 156 -5.63 6.99 7.41
CA ARG A 156 -4.97 8.25 7.77
C ARG A 156 -4.88 8.33 9.29
N PHE A 157 -3.69 8.60 9.83
CA PHE A 157 -3.40 8.54 11.28
C PHE A 157 -3.18 9.90 11.95
N ALA A 158 -3.27 11.00 11.17
CA ALA A 158 -3.38 12.39 11.58
C ALA A 158 -3.74 13.20 10.34
#